data_AF-A0A2W4T3Y1-F1
#
_entry.id   AF-A0A2W4T3Y1-F1
#
_cell.length_a   1.000
_cell.length_b   1.000
_cell.length_c   1.000
_cell.angle_alpha   90.00
_cell.angle_beta   90.00
_cell.angle_gamma   90.00
#
_symmetry.space_group_name_H-M   'P 1'
#
loop_
_entity.id
_entity.type
_entity.pdbx_description
1 polymer ?
#
loop_
_entity_poly.entity_id
_entity_poly.type
_entity_poly.pdbx_seq_one_letter_code
_entity_poly.pdbx_strand_id
1 'polypeptide(L)'
;MSPNELLAIGMVATFFGLLIIGIPVGMAIASSALIFGYLGFGPLLFNLLPSRIYGVVTNYTLMAIPLFVFMGVMLEKSRLAEELLDVIGHLYGRMAGGMAIAIVLVGVLLGAATGIVGATIVTLGLLTLPTLLRRGYSKAIACGTICASGTLGQIIPPSLVLILLAD
;
A
#
# COMPACT_ATOMS: atom_id res chain seq x y z
N MET A 1 39.64 4.22 9.73
CA MET A 1 38.29 4.61 9.29
C MET A 1 38.31 6.09 9.01
N SER A 2 37.83 6.51 7.85
CA SER A 2 37.67 7.93 7.57
C SER A 2 36.62 8.54 8.52
N PRO A 3 36.72 9.84 8.88
CA PRO A 3 35.72 10.49 9.74
C PRO A 3 34.29 10.34 9.21
N ASN A 4 34.13 10.26 7.88
CA ASN A 4 32.85 10.09 7.21
C ASN A 4 32.27 8.67 7.38
N GLU A 5 33.11 7.63 7.41
CA GLU A 5 32.66 6.25 7.69
C GLU A 5 32.11 6.12 9.10
N LEU A 6 32.72 6.79 10.09
CA LEU A 6 32.27 6.74 11.47
C LEU A 6 30.91 7.43 11.64
N LEU A 7 30.70 8.57 10.96
CA LEU A 7 29.41 9.25 10.92
C LEU A 7 28.34 8.41 10.22
N ALA A 8 28.68 7.73 9.12
CA ALA A 8 27.74 6.86 8.41
C ALA A 8 27.30 5.67 9.27
N ILE A 9 28.24 5.01 9.97
CA ILE A 9 27.93 3.91 10.90
C ILE A 9 27.07 4.42 12.06
N GLY A 10 27.42 5.59 12.62
CA GLY A 10 26.64 6.24 13.67
C GLY A 10 25.20 6.54 13.23
N MET A 11 25.01 7.06 12.02
CA MET A 11 23.70 7.35 11.45
C MET A 11 22.82 6.10 11.36
N VAL A 12 23.37 5.00 10.84
CA VAL A 12 22.67 3.72 10.73
C VAL A 12 22.35 3.15 12.12
N ALA A 13 23.30 3.18 13.04
CA ALA A 13 23.10 2.70 14.40
C ALA A 13 22.01 3.50 15.15
N THR A 14 22.01 4.83 15.02
CA THR A 14 20.98 5.68 15.61
C THR A 14 19.62 5.44 14.95
N PHE A 15 19.55 5.30 13.63
CA PHE A 15 18.31 4.97 12.93
C PHE A 15 17.66 3.68 13.46
N PHE A 16 18.42 2.58 13.53
CA PHE A 16 17.91 1.33 14.08
C PHE A 16 17.60 1.42 15.57
N GLY A 17 18.39 2.17 16.34
CA GLY A 17 18.09 2.45 17.74
C GLY A 17 16.73 3.13 17.94
N LEU A 18 16.43 4.16 17.14
CA LEU A 18 15.14 4.86 17.18
C LEU A 18 13.97 3.95 16.79
N LEU A 19 14.17 3.05 15.82
CA LEU A 19 13.16 2.05 15.45
C LEU A 19 12.87 1.06 16.58
N ILE A 20 13.90 0.59 17.29
CA ILE A 20 13.73 -0.33 18.43
C ILE A 20 12.96 0.34 19.58
N ILE A 21 13.14 1.65 19.76
CA ILE A 21 12.40 2.46 20.74
C ILE A 21 10.93 2.67 20.33
N GLY A 22 10.56 2.30 19.09
CA GLY A 22 9.20 2.40 18.57
C GLY A 22 8.85 3.77 17.99
N ILE A 23 9.86 4.59 17.67
CA ILE A 23 9.64 5.87 17.00
C ILE A 23 9.15 5.62 15.57
N PRO A 24 8.13 6.36 15.08
CA PRO A 24 7.65 6.22 13.71
C PRO A 24 8.79 6.34 12.70
N VAL A 25 8.83 5.43 11.71
CA VAL A 25 9.93 5.31 10.75
C VAL A 25 10.29 6.64 10.09
N GLY A 26 9.29 7.43 9.70
CA GLY A 26 9.53 8.76 9.09
C GLY A 26 10.30 9.72 10.01
N MET A 27 9.96 9.74 11.31
CA MET A 27 10.68 10.55 12.30
C MET A 27 12.08 9.99 12.56
N ALA A 28 12.25 8.66 12.57
CA ALA A 28 13.55 8.03 12.72
C ALA A 28 14.49 8.35 11.55
N ILE A 29 14.01 8.30 10.30
CA ILE A 29 14.77 8.71 9.11
C ILE A 29 15.10 10.20 9.17
N ALA A 30 14.11 11.06 9.44
CA ALA A 30 14.32 12.50 9.44
C ALA A 30 15.33 12.95 10.51
N SER A 31 15.19 12.45 11.74
CA SER A 31 16.08 12.82 12.86
C SER A 31 17.50 12.31 12.65
N SER A 32 17.67 11.03 12.29
CA SER A 32 19.01 10.48 12.01
C SER A 32 19.68 11.17 10.82
N ALA A 33 18.96 11.42 9.73
CA ALA A 33 19.50 12.11 8.56
C ALA A 33 19.87 13.58 8.85
N LEU A 34 19.06 14.31 9.63
CA LEU A 34 19.34 15.71 9.97
C LEU A 34 20.52 15.84 10.95
N ILE A 35 20.58 15.00 11.98
CA ILE A 35 21.66 15.07 12.99
C ILE A 35 23.01 14.74 12.35
N PHE A 36 23.11 13.59 11.67
CA PHE A 36 24.38 13.16 11.06
C PHE A 36 24.71 13.94 9.79
N GLY A 37 23.69 14.38 9.04
CA GLY A 37 23.88 15.28 7.91
C GLY A 37 24.45 16.64 8.33
N TYR A 38 23.97 17.21 9.45
CA TYR A 38 24.51 18.46 9.98
C TYR A 38 25.94 18.28 10.51
N LEU A 39 26.23 17.15 11.17
CA LEU A 39 27.59 16.84 11.64
C LEU A 39 28.59 16.61 10.49
N GLY A 40 28.14 16.07 9.35
CA GLY A 40 29.00 15.80 8.19
C GLY A 40 29.18 17.00 7.25
N PHE A 41 28.09 17.71 6.92
CA PHE A 41 28.09 18.79 5.93
C PHE A 41 28.00 20.20 6.55
N GLY A 42 27.77 20.31 7.85
CA GLY A 42 27.60 21.59 8.54
C GLY A 42 26.41 22.41 8.00
N PRO A 43 26.49 23.75 8.04
CA PRO A 43 25.45 24.63 7.51
C PRO A 43 25.18 24.44 6.00
N LEU A 44 26.13 23.84 5.26
CA LEU A 44 25.99 23.58 3.83
C LEU A 44 24.84 22.60 3.52
N LEU A 45 24.45 21.76 4.50
CA LEU A 45 23.30 20.87 4.38
C LEU A 45 22.04 21.63 3.96
N PHE A 46 21.81 22.82 4.52
CA PHE A 46 20.62 23.62 4.22
C PHE A 46 20.60 24.14 2.78
N ASN A 47 21.77 24.26 2.12
CA ASN A 47 21.84 24.62 0.70
C ASN A 47 21.55 23.42 -0.22
N LEU A 48 21.75 22.19 0.28
CA LEU A 48 21.45 20.94 -0.45
C LEU A 48 19.98 20.50 -0.29
N LEU A 49 19.29 20.97 0.75
CA LEU A 49 17.88 20.65 0.97
C LEU A 49 16.97 21.12 -0.18
N PRO A 50 17.04 22.37 -0.70
CA PRO A 50 16.20 22.81 -1.80
C PRO A 50 16.37 21.98 -3.07
N SER A 51 17.62 21.65 -3.44
CA SER A 51 17.88 20.83 -4.64
C SER A 51 17.37 19.41 -4.48
N ARG A 52 17.47 18.83 -3.27
CA ARG A 52 16.87 17.53 -2.98
C ARG A 52 15.35 17.55 -3.00
N ILE A 53 14.72 18.55 -2.38
CA ILE A 53 13.26 18.70 -2.39
C ILE A 53 12.77 18.87 -3.83
N TYR A 54 13.42 19.73 -4.62
CA TYR A 54 13.07 19.94 -6.03
C TYR A 54 13.18 18.64 -6.84
N GLY A 55 14.27 17.86 -6.66
CA GLY A 55 14.44 16.56 -7.31
C GLY A 55 13.34 15.56 -6.97
N VAL A 56 12.85 15.55 -5.72
CA VAL A 56 11.71 14.71 -5.32
C VAL A 56 10.41 15.21 -5.95
N VAL A 57 10.10 16.51 -5.87
CA VAL A 57 8.84 17.08 -6.37
C VAL A 57 8.72 16.95 -7.89
N THR A 58 9.83 17.00 -8.62
CA THR A 58 9.86 16.86 -10.09
C THR A 58 9.95 15.41 -10.57
N ASN A 59 9.95 14.44 -9.66
CA ASN A 59 10.00 13.03 -10.03
C ASN A 59 8.71 12.63 -10.78
N TYR A 60 8.87 12.25 -12.05
CA TYR A 60 7.78 11.85 -12.93
C TYR A 60 7.02 10.62 -12.40
N THR A 61 7.67 9.73 -11.65
CA THR A 61 7.05 8.57 -11.01
C THR A 61 5.99 8.99 -10.00
N LEU A 62 6.19 10.11 -9.30
CA LEU A 62 5.20 10.61 -8.34
C LEU A 62 3.92 11.12 -9.02
N MET A 63 3.96 11.51 -10.31
CA MET A 63 2.75 11.82 -11.07
C MET A 63 1.85 10.62 -11.30
N ALA A 64 2.38 9.39 -11.20
CA ALA A 64 1.55 8.20 -11.24
C ALA A 64 0.58 8.17 -10.04
N ILE A 65 1.01 8.59 -8.84
CA ILE A 65 0.21 8.47 -7.61
C ILE A 65 -1.18 9.16 -7.74
N PRO A 66 -1.29 10.45 -8.15
CA PRO A 66 -2.60 11.08 -8.33
C PRO A 66 -3.46 10.40 -9.41
N LEU A 67 -2.87 9.96 -10.52
CA LEU A 67 -3.58 9.28 -11.60
C LEU A 67 -4.11 7.91 -11.15
N PHE A 68 -3.34 7.19 -10.34
CA PHE A 68 -3.75 5.93 -9.71
C PHE A 68 -4.89 6.12 -8.73
N VAL A 69 -4.77 7.10 -7.83
CA VAL A 69 -5.84 7.42 -6.89
C VAL A 69 -7.10 7.83 -7.65
N PHE A 70 -6.99 8.63 -8.71
CA PHE A 70 -8.11 9.02 -9.55
C PHE A 70 -8.81 7.81 -10.19
N MET A 71 -8.03 6.89 -10.79
CA MET A 71 -8.56 5.65 -11.35
C MET A 71 -9.27 4.79 -10.29
N GLY A 72 -8.65 4.59 -9.13
CA GLY A 72 -9.23 3.83 -8.02
C GLY A 72 -10.56 4.41 -7.56
N VAL A 73 -10.63 5.73 -7.37
CA VAL A 73 -11.87 6.44 -6.98
C VAL A 73 -12.93 6.36 -8.09
N MET A 74 -12.56 6.49 -9.36
CA MET A 74 -13.49 6.34 -10.48
C MET A 74 -14.10 4.94 -10.56
N LEU A 75 -13.29 3.89 -10.34
CA LEU A 75 -13.76 2.50 -10.33
C LEU A 75 -14.66 2.22 -9.12
N GLU A 76 -14.36 2.80 -7.96
CA GLU A 76 -15.21 2.69 -6.77
C GLU A 76 -16.55 3.42 -6.97
N LYS A 77 -16.52 4.66 -7.48
CA LYS A 77 -17.71 5.49 -7.67
C LYS A 77 -18.62 5.02 -8.81
N SER A 78 -18.06 4.34 -9.81
CA SER A 78 -18.84 3.76 -10.92
C SER A 78 -19.61 2.49 -10.53
N ARG A 79 -19.45 1.97 -9.30
CA ARG A 79 -20.06 0.72 -8.81
C ARG A 79 -19.71 -0.52 -9.64
N LEU A 80 -18.67 -0.43 -10.45
CA LEU A 80 -18.16 -1.53 -11.27
C LEU A 80 -17.81 -2.76 -10.39
N ALA A 81 -17.36 -2.50 -9.16
CA ALA A 81 -17.17 -3.50 -8.10
C ALA A 81 -18.43 -4.35 -7.81
N GLU A 82 -19.58 -3.69 -7.62
CA GLU A 82 -20.83 -4.34 -7.27
C GLU A 82 -21.39 -5.11 -8.47
N GLU A 83 -21.37 -4.52 -9.66
CA GLU A 83 -21.81 -5.19 -10.89
C GLU A 83 -20.96 -6.43 -11.21
N LEU A 84 -19.64 -6.37 -11.01
CA LEU A 84 -18.79 -7.55 -11.20
C LEU A 84 -19.07 -8.65 -10.18
N LEU A 85 -19.35 -8.29 -8.91
CA LEU A 85 -19.75 -9.28 -7.90
C LEU A 85 -21.07 -9.96 -8.28
N ASP A 86 -22.04 -9.21 -8.78
CA ASP A 86 -23.32 -9.78 -9.22
C ASP A 86 -23.16 -10.65 -10.46
N VAL A 87 -22.41 -10.21 -11.47
CA VAL A 87 -22.18 -11.00 -12.70
C VAL A 87 -21.44 -12.30 -12.38
N ILE A 88 -20.35 -12.23 -11.60
CA ILE A 88 -19.57 -13.41 -11.24
C ILE A 88 -20.36 -14.30 -10.27
N GLY A 89 -21.16 -13.70 -9.38
CA GLY A 89 -22.10 -14.40 -8.51
C GLY A 89 -23.16 -15.20 -9.28
N HIS A 90 -23.67 -14.66 -10.39
CA HIS A 90 -24.56 -15.38 -11.30
C HIS A 90 -23.82 -16.47 -12.07
N LEU A 91 -22.61 -16.18 -12.56
CA LEU A 91 -21.78 -17.12 -13.31
C LEU A 91 -21.45 -18.38 -12.49
N TYR A 92 -21.12 -18.21 -11.21
CA TYR A 92 -20.77 -19.29 -10.29
C TYR A 92 -21.91 -19.72 -9.36
N GLY A 93 -23.14 -19.24 -9.58
CA GLY A 93 -24.28 -19.44 -8.68
C GLY A 93 -24.69 -20.90 -8.45
N ARG A 94 -24.31 -21.81 -9.35
CA ARG A 94 -24.57 -23.27 -9.23
C ARG A 94 -23.42 -24.05 -8.62
N MET A 95 -22.25 -23.43 -8.39
CA MET A 95 -21.05 -24.12 -7.90
C MET A 95 -20.91 -23.95 -6.38
N ALA A 96 -20.71 -25.06 -5.67
CA ALA A 96 -20.37 -25.02 -4.25
C ALA A 96 -19.05 -24.23 -4.06
N GLY A 97 -19.09 -23.15 -3.27
CA GLY A 97 -17.93 -22.25 -3.10
C GLY A 97 -17.83 -21.09 -4.10
N GLY A 98 -18.76 -21.00 -5.07
CA GLY A 98 -18.70 -20.02 -6.16
C GLY A 98 -18.61 -18.55 -5.72
N MET A 99 -19.26 -18.18 -4.62
CA MET A 99 -19.16 -16.81 -4.07
C MET A 99 -17.76 -16.48 -3.53
N ALA A 100 -17.08 -17.44 -2.90
CA ALA A 100 -15.73 -17.20 -2.39
C ALA A 100 -14.76 -16.90 -3.54
N ILE A 101 -14.88 -17.63 -4.64
CA ILE A 101 -14.08 -17.39 -5.85
C ILE A 101 -14.42 -16.03 -6.47
N ALA A 102 -15.71 -15.66 -6.51
CA ALA A 102 -16.13 -14.35 -6.98
C ALA A 102 -15.50 -13.22 -6.18
N ILE A 103 -15.50 -13.35 -4.85
CA ILE A 103 -14.91 -12.36 -3.94
C ILE A 103 -13.39 -12.27 -4.11
N VAL A 104 -12.71 -13.40 -4.33
CA VAL A 104 -11.27 -13.39 -4.63
C VAL A 104 -11.00 -12.65 -5.93
N LEU A 105 -11.71 -12.96 -7.01
CA LEU A 105 -11.53 -12.29 -8.30
C LEU A 105 -11.81 -10.78 -8.23
N VAL A 106 -12.97 -10.40 -7.69
CA VAL A 106 -13.33 -8.97 -7.59
C VAL A 106 -12.40 -8.25 -6.62
N GLY A 107 -12.05 -8.88 -5.50
CA GLY A 107 -11.17 -8.28 -4.53
C GLY A 107 -9.75 -8.09 -5.04
N VAL A 108 -9.27 -9.00 -5.89
CA VAL A 108 -8.00 -8.85 -6.60
C VAL A 108 -8.07 -7.70 -7.61
N LEU A 109 -9.13 -7.61 -8.41
CA LEU A 109 -9.30 -6.52 -9.39
C LEU A 109 -9.39 -5.15 -8.73
N LEU A 110 -10.16 -5.03 -7.64
CA LEU A 110 -10.27 -3.78 -6.87
C LEU A 110 -8.99 -3.46 -6.11
N GLY A 111 -8.33 -4.48 -5.56
CA GLY A 111 -7.04 -4.33 -4.89
C GLY A 111 -5.94 -3.87 -5.85
N ALA A 112 -5.93 -4.40 -7.08
CA ALA A 112 -5.02 -3.98 -8.14
C ALA A 112 -5.22 -2.51 -8.51
N ALA A 113 -6.47 -2.09 -8.67
CA ALA A 113 -6.78 -0.71 -9.04
C ALA A 113 -6.48 0.33 -7.95
N THR A 114 -6.65 -0.05 -6.67
CA THR A 114 -6.49 0.87 -5.54
C THR A 114 -5.10 0.83 -4.92
N GLY A 115 -4.37 -0.29 -5.03
CA GLY A 115 -3.03 -0.48 -4.49
C GLY A 115 -2.94 -0.53 -2.96
N ILE A 116 -4.06 -0.40 -2.23
CA ILE A 116 -4.12 -0.27 -0.76
C ILE A 116 -4.93 -1.40 -0.14
N VAL A 117 -4.25 -2.37 0.48
CA VAL A 117 -4.87 -3.58 1.10
C VAL A 117 -5.94 -3.22 2.12
N GLY A 118 -5.68 -2.24 2.99
CA GLY A 118 -6.59 -1.89 4.07
C GLY A 118 -7.94 -1.39 3.59
N ALA A 119 -7.95 -0.46 2.63
CA ALA A 119 -9.18 0.10 2.07
C ALA A 119 -10.01 -0.98 1.36
N THR A 120 -9.37 -1.80 0.53
CA THR A 120 -10.05 -2.87 -0.21
C THR A 120 -10.69 -3.91 0.73
N ILE A 121 -9.99 -4.34 1.77
CA ILE A 121 -10.51 -5.33 2.74
C ILE A 121 -11.70 -4.76 3.51
N VAL A 122 -11.66 -3.49 3.91
CA VAL A 122 -12.79 -2.86 4.61
C VAL A 122 -14.02 -2.79 3.70
N THR A 123 -13.85 -2.33 2.46
CA THR A 123 -14.97 -2.22 1.49
C THR A 123 -15.56 -3.59 1.18
N LEU A 124 -14.74 -4.58 0.80
CA LEU A 124 -15.21 -5.94 0.54
C LEU A 124 -15.81 -6.58 1.79
N GLY A 125 -15.22 -6.34 2.96
CA GLY A 125 -15.73 -6.83 4.24
C GLY A 125 -17.15 -6.34 4.49
N LEU A 126 -17.39 -5.04 4.37
CA LEU A 126 -18.70 -4.44 4.59
C LEU A 126 -19.74 -4.93 3.56
N LEU A 127 -19.34 -5.10 2.30
CA LEU A 127 -20.23 -5.51 1.21
C LEU A 127 -20.54 -7.03 1.21
N THR A 128 -19.53 -7.87 1.48
CA THR A 128 -19.59 -9.31 1.15
C THR A 128 -19.67 -10.22 2.38
N LEU A 129 -19.12 -9.82 3.53
CA LEU A 129 -19.15 -10.62 4.75
C LEU A 129 -20.57 -10.97 5.22
N PRO A 130 -21.54 -10.04 5.32
CA PRO A 130 -22.90 -10.40 5.75
C PRO A 130 -23.56 -11.38 4.78
N THR A 131 -23.30 -11.25 3.47
CA THR A 131 -23.84 -12.12 2.42
C THR A 131 -23.26 -13.53 2.50
N LEU A 132 -21.94 -13.67 2.72
CA LEU A 132 -21.28 -14.97 2.93
C LEU A 132 -21.84 -15.71 4.15
N LEU A 133 -22.02 -15.01 5.27
CA LEU A 133 -22.56 -15.61 6.50
C LEU A 133 -24.02 -16.06 6.33
N ARG A 134 -24.85 -15.27 5.63
CA ARG A 134 -26.24 -15.66 5.32
C ARG A 134 -26.32 -16.90 4.42
N ARG A 135 -25.33 -17.12 3.56
CA ARG A 135 -25.22 -18.33 2.72
C ARG A 135 -24.55 -19.52 3.43
N GLY A 136 -24.30 -19.44 4.73
CA GLY A 136 -23.79 -20.54 5.54
C GLY A 136 -22.28 -20.76 5.48
N TYR A 137 -21.49 -19.81 4.96
CA TYR A 137 -20.03 -19.89 5.02
C TYR A 137 -19.56 -19.77 6.47
N SER A 138 -18.50 -20.52 6.82
CA SER A 138 -17.85 -20.36 8.12
C SER A 138 -17.19 -18.97 8.22
N LYS A 139 -17.23 -18.35 9.41
CA LYS A 139 -16.58 -17.05 9.64
C LYS A 139 -15.10 -17.06 9.27
N ALA A 140 -14.40 -18.15 9.57
CA ALA A 140 -12.98 -18.31 9.26
C ALA A 140 -12.71 -18.30 7.76
N ILE A 141 -13.49 -19.03 6.97
CA ILE A 141 -13.35 -19.03 5.50
C ILE A 141 -13.71 -17.67 4.93
N ALA A 142 -14.84 -17.08 5.36
CA ALA A 142 -15.30 -15.79 4.86
C ALA A 142 -14.26 -14.68 5.07
N CYS A 143 -13.77 -14.51 6.30
CA CYS A 143 -12.73 -13.54 6.62
C CYS A 143 -11.41 -13.87 5.91
N GLY A 144 -11.03 -15.15 5.88
CA GLY A 144 -9.81 -15.61 5.22
C GLY A 144 -9.79 -15.27 3.73
N THR A 145 -10.88 -15.53 3.00
CA THR A 145 -10.97 -15.21 1.57
C THR A 145 -10.95 -13.71 1.29
N ILE A 146 -11.59 -12.88 2.13
CA ILE A 146 -11.58 -11.42 1.97
C ILE A 146 -10.18 -10.85 2.24
N CYS A 147 -9.49 -11.33 3.28
CA CYS A 147 -8.13 -10.91 3.56
C CYS A 147 -7.13 -11.37 2.48
N ALA A 148 -7.28 -12.60 1.99
CA ALA A 148 -6.46 -13.14 0.92
C ALA A 148 -6.68 -12.39 -0.41
N SER A 149 -7.92 -12.02 -0.73
CA SER A 149 -8.21 -11.29 -1.96
C SER A 149 -7.57 -9.90 -2.00
N GLY A 150 -7.60 -9.17 -0.87
CA GLY A 150 -7.00 -7.84 -0.78
C GLY A 150 -5.47 -7.84 -0.91
N THR A 151 -4.81 -8.87 -0.38
CA THR A 151 -3.33 -9.01 -0.46
C THR A 151 -2.87 -9.41 -1.85
N LEU A 152 -3.57 -10.32 -2.52
CA LEU A 152 -3.28 -10.71 -3.90
C LEU A 152 -3.39 -9.54 -4.90
N GLY A 153 -4.30 -8.60 -4.65
CA GLY A 153 -4.47 -7.41 -5.48
C GLY A 153 -3.22 -6.54 -5.60
N GLN A 154 -2.35 -6.50 -4.58
CA GLN A 154 -1.12 -5.68 -4.63
C GLN A 154 -0.10 -6.13 -5.67
N ILE A 155 -0.14 -7.40 -6.07
CA ILE A 155 0.82 -8.01 -6.99
C ILE A 155 0.42 -7.73 -8.45
N ILE A 156 -0.86 -7.51 -8.73
CA ILE A 156 -1.34 -7.30 -10.09
C ILE A 156 -1.10 -5.84 -10.51
N PRO A 157 -0.36 -5.59 -11.61
CA PRO A 157 -0.28 -4.26 -12.18
C PRO A 157 -1.69 -3.81 -12.61
N PRO A 158 -2.07 -2.56 -12.32
CA PRO A 158 -1.19 -1.45 -12.00
C PRO A 158 -1.30 -1.01 -10.52
N SER A 159 -0.30 -1.36 -9.69
CA SER A 159 -0.34 -1.19 -8.22
C SER A 159 0.62 -0.09 -7.75
N LEU A 160 0.17 0.73 -6.79
CA LEU A 160 0.98 1.82 -6.21
C LEU A 160 2.26 1.28 -5.56
N VAL A 161 2.17 0.12 -4.89
CA VAL A 161 3.33 -0.53 -4.25
C VAL A 161 4.37 -0.93 -5.29
N LEU A 162 3.96 -1.50 -6.42
CA LEU A 162 4.87 -1.84 -7.53
C LEU A 162 5.53 -0.61 -8.15
N ILE A 163 4.78 0.48 -8.31
CA ILE A 163 5.30 1.74 -8.88
C ILE A 163 6.34 2.36 -7.94
N LEU A 164 6.09 2.36 -6.62
CA LEU A 164 7.02 2.91 -5.64
C LEU A 164 8.24 2.02 -5.41
N LEU A 165 8.11 0.69 -5.48
CA LEU A 165 9.23 -0.24 -5.35
C LEU A 165 10.12 -0.29 -6.60
N ALA A 166 9.61 0.13 -7.75
CA ALA A 166 10.35 0.15 -9.02
C ALA A 166 11.26 1.38 -9.18
N ASP A 167 11.17 2.38 -8.29
CA ASP A 167 12.01 3.59 -8.22
C ASP A 167 13.01 3.50 -7.06
#